data_AF-A0A521U2A3-F1
#
_entry.id   AF-A0A521U2A3-F1
#
_cell.length_a   1.000
_cell.length_b   1.000
_cell.length_c   1.000
_cell.angle_alpha   90.00
_cell.angle_beta   90.00
_cell.angle_gamma   90.00
#
_symmetry.space_group_name_H-M   'P 1'
#
loop_
_entity.id
_entity.type
_entity.pdbx_description
1 polymer ?
#
loop_
_entity_poly.entity_id
_entity_poly.type
_entity_poly.pdbx_seq_one_letter_code
_entity_poly.pdbx_strand_id
1 'polypeptide(L)'
;MNKLFLALGLLAIGCGGGGSGATCPTSSTLTYDNFGRQFFATYCDRCHAAGTRPSYRTLAEIRAGSTAIDSVAAAGASAVNVAMPESGATPTEAERRQLGEWLACGVR
;
A
#
# COMPACT_ATOMS: atom_id res chain seq x y z
N MET A 1 14.66 -43.40 -11.05
CA MET A 1 13.82 -43.16 -9.85
C MET A 1 13.15 -41.81 -10.01
N ASN A 2 11.88 -41.84 -10.39
CA ASN A 2 11.02 -40.69 -10.65
C ASN A 2 10.71 -39.97 -9.33
N LYS A 3 10.96 -38.66 -9.24
CA LYS A 3 10.28 -37.79 -8.27
C LYS A 3 9.75 -36.56 -9.00
N LEU A 4 8.57 -36.76 -9.57
CA LEU A 4 7.71 -35.73 -10.12
C LEU A 4 7.20 -34.88 -8.95
N PHE A 5 7.70 -33.66 -8.81
CA PHE A 5 7.15 -32.68 -7.87
C PHE A 5 5.96 -32.00 -8.55
N LEU A 6 4.75 -32.37 -8.16
CA LEU A 6 3.52 -31.64 -8.47
C LEU A 6 3.56 -30.31 -7.69
N ALA A 7 3.89 -29.21 -8.37
CA ALA A 7 3.62 -27.88 -7.86
C ALA A 7 2.14 -27.58 -8.13
N LEU A 8 1.31 -27.77 -7.12
CA LEU A 8 -0.11 -27.39 -7.16
C LEU A 8 -0.20 -25.87 -7.00
N GLY A 9 -0.14 -25.16 -8.12
CA GLY A 9 -0.35 -23.71 -8.16
C GLY A 9 -1.79 -23.40 -7.77
N LEU A 10 -2.00 -22.94 -6.53
CA LEU A 10 -3.26 -22.35 -6.12
C LEU A 10 -3.46 -21.04 -6.91
N LEU A 11 -4.30 -21.08 -7.94
CA LEU A 11 -4.87 -19.88 -8.54
C LEU A 11 -5.86 -19.27 -7.53
N ALA A 12 -5.38 -18.33 -6.73
CA ALA A 12 -6.25 -17.40 -6.03
C ALA A 12 -6.80 -16.40 -7.07
N ILE A 13 -7.96 -16.72 -7.63
CA ILE A 13 -8.78 -15.77 -8.40
C ILE A 13 -9.38 -14.79 -7.38
N GLY A 14 -8.66 -13.71 -7.11
CA GLY A 14 -9.16 -12.60 -6.31
C GLY A 14 -9.90 -11.61 -7.19
N CYS A 15 -11.23 -11.57 -7.12
CA CYS A 15 -11.99 -10.39 -7.52
C CYS A 15 -11.75 -9.29 -6.48
N GLY A 16 -10.93 -8.30 -6.81
CA GLY A 16 -10.70 -7.10 -6.02
C GLY A 16 -9.73 -6.20 -6.77
N GLY A 17 -10.06 -4.90 -6.91
CA GLY A 17 -9.25 -3.93 -7.65
C GLY A 17 -7.76 -4.13 -7.41
N GLY A 18 -7.00 -4.30 -8.49
CA GLY A 18 -5.64 -4.82 -8.46
C GLY A 18 -4.76 -4.01 -7.51
N GLY A 19 -4.24 -4.68 -6.48
CA GLY A 19 -3.17 -4.12 -5.66
C GLY A 19 -1.98 -3.73 -6.54
N SER A 20 -1.12 -2.87 -6.02
CA SER A 20 0.00 -2.32 -6.78
C SER A 20 1.03 -3.39 -7.19
N GLY A 21 1.01 -4.55 -6.50
CA GLY A 21 2.02 -5.60 -6.65
C GLY A 21 3.36 -5.23 -6.01
N ALA A 22 3.37 -4.27 -5.08
CA ALA A 22 4.55 -3.96 -4.29
C ALA A 22 4.94 -5.14 -3.40
N THR A 23 6.24 -5.27 -3.14
CA THR A 23 6.82 -6.27 -2.25
C THR A 23 7.65 -5.59 -1.18
N CYS A 24 7.91 -6.27 -0.06
CA CYS A 24 8.82 -5.77 0.97
C CYS A 24 10.25 -6.25 0.70
N PRO A 25 11.16 -5.39 0.19
CA PRO A 25 12.56 -5.77 0.07
C PRO A 25 13.19 -5.90 1.46
N THR A 26 14.10 -6.85 1.63
CA THR A 26 14.82 -7.05 2.90
C THR A 26 15.69 -5.84 3.29
N SER A 27 16.04 -5.01 2.31
CA SER A 27 16.78 -3.76 2.49
C SER A 27 15.87 -2.55 2.78
N SER A 28 14.55 -2.72 2.86
CA SER A 28 13.65 -1.60 3.13
C SER A 28 14.05 -0.93 4.45
N THR A 29 14.07 0.40 4.48
CA THR A 29 14.31 1.20 5.68
C THR A 29 13.11 2.06 6.09
N LEU A 30 12.00 2.01 5.32
CA LEU A 30 10.82 2.83 5.56
C LEU A 30 10.09 2.42 6.85
N THR A 31 9.84 3.41 7.71
CA THR A 31 9.09 3.28 8.95
C THR A 31 8.02 4.37 9.03
N TYR A 32 7.11 4.26 9.99
CA TYR A 32 6.17 5.33 10.29
C TYR A 32 6.91 6.65 10.61
N ASP A 33 8.02 6.56 11.33
CA ASP A 33 8.75 7.74 11.79
C ASP A 33 9.52 8.48 10.71
N ASN A 34 10.07 7.76 9.73
CA ASN A 34 10.87 8.36 8.66
C ASN A 34 10.10 8.56 7.35
N PHE A 35 8.90 7.97 7.22
CA PHE A 35 8.12 8.02 5.99
C PHE A 35 6.62 8.16 6.26
N GLY A 36 6.01 7.14 6.89
CA GLY A 36 4.55 6.98 6.92
C GLY A 36 3.82 8.20 7.50
N ARG A 37 4.32 8.77 8.60
CA ARG A 37 3.71 9.95 9.24
C ARG A 37 3.65 11.16 8.31
N GLN A 38 4.76 11.48 7.65
CA GLN A 38 4.81 12.67 6.78
C GLN A 38 4.01 12.44 5.50
N PHE A 39 4.05 11.23 4.93
CA PHE A 39 3.28 10.89 3.75
C PHE A 39 1.77 11.07 4.00
N PHE A 40 1.26 10.53 5.12
CA PHE A 40 -0.15 10.64 5.47
C PHE A 40 -0.57 12.09 5.76
N ALA A 41 0.25 12.83 6.51
CA ALA A 41 0.01 14.25 6.77
C ALA A 41 -0.06 15.09 5.49
N THR A 42 0.76 14.74 4.48
CA THR A 42 0.84 15.50 3.22
C THR A 42 -0.31 15.19 2.27
N TYR A 43 -0.67 13.90 2.13
CA TYR A 43 -1.56 13.45 1.06
C TYR A 43 -2.92 12.92 1.54
N CYS A 44 -2.99 12.33 2.73
CA CYS A 44 -4.16 11.57 3.18
C CYS A 44 -5.03 12.36 4.17
N ASP A 45 -4.41 13.01 5.16
CA ASP A 45 -5.12 13.49 6.35
C ASP A 45 -6.11 14.61 6.05
N ARG A 46 -5.90 15.41 4.99
CA ARG A 46 -6.85 16.46 4.58
C ARG A 46 -8.27 15.92 4.39
N CYS A 47 -8.40 14.71 3.84
CA CYS A 47 -9.69 14.06 3.61
C CYS A 47 -9.97 12.95 4.65
N HIS A 48 -8.94 12.31 5.20
CA HIS A 48 -9.06 11.13 6.09
C HIS A 48 -8.85 11.41 7.59
N ALA A 49 -8.84 12.69 7.98
CA ALA A 49 -8.86 13.11 9.38
C ALA A 49 -10.17 12.72 10.09
N ALA A 50 -10.22 12.98 11.41
CA ALA A 50 -11.34 12.63 12.27
C ALA A 50 -12.68 13.16 11.72
N GLY A 51 -13.66 12.27 11.58
CA GLY A 51 -15.01 12.60 11.11
C GLY A 51 -15.32 12.08 9.70
N THR A 52 -14.29 11.79 8.88
CA THR A 52 -14.46 11.19 7.55
C THR A 52 -14.02 9.74 7.56
N ARG A 53 -14.77 8.86 6.88
CA ARG A 53 -14.43 7.44 6.72
C ARG A 53 -13.96 7.14 5.30
N PRO A 54 -12.97 6.25 5.12
CA PRO A 54 -12.13 5.63 6.17
C PRO A 54 -11.24 6.67 6.86
N SER A 55 -10.86 6.40 8.12
CA SER A 55 -9.93 7.25 8.88
C SER A 55 -8.60 6.55 9.09
N TYR A 56 -7.51 7.31 9.10
CA TYR A 56 -6.14 6.80 9.15
C TYR A 56 -5.29 7.53 10.21
N ARG A 57 -5.88 7.83 11.37
CA ARG A 57 -5.21 8.65 12.40
C ARG A 57 -4.14 7.91 13.17
N THR A 58 -4.26 6.60 13.23
CA THR A 58 -3.35 5.73 13.98
C THR A 58 -2.68 4.74 13.05
N LEU A 59 -1.48 4.30 13.43
CA LEU A 59 -0.77 3.25 12.72
C LEU A 59 -1.61 1.96 12.61
N ALA A 60 -2.43 1.67 13.62
CA ALA A 60 -3.35 0.53 13.63
C ALA A 60 -4.44 0.65 12.56
N GLU A 61 -5.03 1.83 12.38
CA GLU A 61 -6.02 2.09 11.33
C GLU A 61 -5.39 2.02 9.93
N ILE A 62 -4.18 2.57 9.75
CA ILE A 62 -3.44 2.46 8.49
C ILE A 62 -3.15 0.99 8.17
N ARG A 63 -2.68 0.21 9.15
CA ARG A 63 -2.43 -1.22 8.98
C ARG A 63 -3.69 -1.98 8.60
N ALA A 64 -4.81 -1.70 9.26
CA ALA A 64 -6.11 -2.29 8.95
C ALA A 64 -6.63 -1.92 7.55
N GLY A 65 -6.32 -0.70 7.06
CA GLY A 65 -6.69 -0.22 5.74
C GLY A 65 -5.67 -0.48 4.63
N SER A 66 -4.54 -1.12 4.93
CA SER A 66 -3.38 -1.20 4.04
C SER A 66 -3.70 -1.74 2.64
N THR A 67 -4.51 -2.80 2.53
CA THR A 67 -4.96 -3.35 1.25
C THR A 67 -5.79 -2.36 0.44
N ALA A 68 -6.66 -1.58 1.08
CA ALA A 68 -7.46 -0.57 0.41
C ALA A 68 -6.62 0.63 -0.02
N ILE A 69 -5.66 1.04 0.80
CA ILE A 69 -4.71 2.11 0.47
C ILE A 69 -3.86 1.69 -0.74
N ASP A 70 -3.36 0.45 -0.74
CA ASP A 70 -2.54 -0.09 -1.82
C ASP A 70 -3.28 -0.06 -3.18
N SER A 71 -4.54 -0.51 -3.20
CA SER A 71 -5.33 -0.63 -4.44
C SER A 71 -5.76 0.71 -5.05
N VAL A 72 -5.67 1.82 -4.31
CA VAL A 72 -6.13 3.14 -4.79
C VAL A 72 -5.03 4.21 -4.84
N ALA A 73 -3.93 4.04 -4.11
CA ALA A 73 -2.92 5.09 -3.93
C ALA A 73 -1.47 4.64 -4.17
N ALA A 74 -1.15 3.36 -4.06
CA ALA A 74 0.24 2.89 -4.12
C ALA A 74 0.69 2.50 -5.54
N ALA A 75 2.00 2.32 -5.69
CA ALA A 75 2.61 1.82 -6.92
C ALA A 75 3.54 0.64 -6.62
N GLY A 76 3.60 -0.30 -7.55
CA GLY A 76 4.37 -1.53 -7.44
C GLY A 76 4.72 -2.09 -8.82
N ALA A 77 4.99 -3.39 -8.90
CA ALA A 77 5.36 -4.03 -10.15
C ALA A 77 4.18 -4.21 -11.10
N SER A 78 2.95 -4.24 -10.57
CA SER A 78 1.74 -4.56 -11.33
C SER A 78 0.96 -3.32 -11.74
N ALA A 79 0.97 -2.25 -10.93
CA ALA A 79 0.20 -1.04 -11.20
C ALA A 79 0.78 0.21 -10.53
N VAL A 80 0.34 1.37 -11.02
CA VAL A 80 0.49 2.68 -10.38
C VAL A 80 -0.93 3.19 -10.11
N ASN A 81 -1.40 3.06 -8.87
CA ASN A 81 -2.76 3.45 -8.50
C ASN A 81 -2.79 4.93 -8.14
N VAL A 82 -3.64 5.69 -8.85
CA VAL A 82 -3.67 7.17 -8.80
C VAL A 82 -5.02 7.73 -8.37
N ALA A 83 -5.96 6.89 -7.95
CA ALA A 83 -7.30 7.31 -7.58
C ALA A 83 -7.30 8.20 -6.32
N MET A 84 -6.32 8.04 -5.44
CA MET A 84 -6.13 8.89 -4.26
C MET A 84 -4.81 9.67 -4.32
N PRO A 85 -4.80 10.92 -3.79
CA PRO A 85 -5.96 11.70 -3.36
C PRO A 85 -6.83 12.17 -4.54
N GLU A 86 -8.15 12.29 -4.35
CA GLU A 86 -9.10 12.73 -5.39
C GLU A 86 -8.91 14.19 -5.82
N SER A 87 -8.22 14.99 -5.01
CA SER A 87 -7.97 16.41 -5.24
C SER A 87 -6.72 16.88 -4.50
N GLY A 88 -6.31 18.14 -4.73
CA GLY A 88 -5.19 18.76 -4.02
C GLY A 88 -3.83 18.21 -4.43
N ALA A 89 -2.85 18.25 -3.52
CA ALA A 89 -1.53 17.68 -3.75
C ALA A 89 -1.62 16.17 -3.95
N THR A 90 -0.97 15.66 -5.00
CA THR A 90 -0.92 14.24 -5.33
C THR A 90 0.52 13.72 -5.23
N PRO A 91 0.74 12.51 -4.69
CA PRO A 91 2.06 11.91 -4.68
C PRO A 91 2.56 11.64 -6.10
N THR A 92 3.84 11.86 -6.32
CA THR A 92 4.57 11.40 -7.50
C THR A 92 4.63 9.87 -7.54
N GLU A 93 4.90 9.28 -8.70
CA GLU A 93 5.05 7.81 -8.80
C GLU A 93 6.12 7.27 -7.85
N ALA A 94 7.25 7.97 -7.67
CA ALA A 94 8.31 7.57 -6.76
C ALA A 94 7.82 7.47 -5.31
N GLU A 95 7.04 8.45 -4.86
CA GLU A 95 6.43 8.45 -3.52
C GLU A 95 5.36 7.35 -3.38
N ARG A 96 4.61 7.06 -4.44
CA ARG A 96 3.66 5.92 -4.47
C ARG A 96 4.36 4.57 -4.37
N ARG A 97 5.56 4.44 -4.94
CA ARG A 97 6.39 3.23 -4.81
C ARG A 97 6.91 3.07 -3.40
N GLN A 98 7.32 4.16 -2.74
CA GLN A 98 7.67 4.14 -1.31
C GLN A 98 6.45 3.75 -0.45
N LEU A 99 5.26 4.27 -0.77
CA LEU A 99 4.01 3.86 -0.10
C LEU A 99 3.78 2.36 -0.26
N GLY A 100 3.82 1.83 -1.50
CA GLY A 100 3.63 0.41 -1.76
C GLY A 100 4.63 -0.47 -1.00
N GLU A 101 5.91 -0.11 -1.00
CA GLU A 101 6.95 -0.79 -0.24
C GLU A 101 6.63 -0.82 1.26
N TRP A 102 6.32 0.33 1.86
CA TRP A 102 6.04 0.43 3.29
C TRP A 102 4.78 -0.35 3.70
N LEU A 103 3.73 -0.33 2.87
CA LEU A 103 2.52 -1.13 3.07
C LEU A 103 2.84 -2.64 2.99
N ALA A 104 3.59 -3.07 1.98
CA ALA A 104 4.01 -4.46 1.81
C ALA A 104 4.91 -4.94 2.96
N CYS A 105 5.65 -4.04 3.60
CA CYS A 105 6.43 -4.32 4.81
C CYS A 105 5.61 -4.33 6.12
N GLY A 106 4.27 -4.27 6.03
CA GLY A 106 3.39 -4.44 7.19
C GLY A 106 3.15 -3.16 7.99
N VAL A 107 3.39 -1.98 7.41
CA VAL A 107 3.09 -0.69 8.06
C VAL A 107 3.83 -0.58 9.40
N ARG A 108 5.16 -0.66 9.32
CA ARG A 108 6.08 -0.68 10.46
C ARG A 108 6.51 0.71 10.90
#